data_AF-A0A821NPU9-F1
#
_entry.id   AF-A0A821NPU9-F1
#
_cell.length_a   1.000
_cell.length_b   1.000
_cell.length_c   1.000
_cell.angle_alpha   90.00
_cell.angle_beta   90.00
_cell.angle_gamma   90.00
#
_symmetry.space_group_name_H-M   'P 1'
#
loop_
_entity.id
_entity.type
_entity.pdbx_description
1 polymer ?
#
loop_
_entity_poly.entity_id
_entity_poly.type
_entity_poly.pdbx_seq_one_letter_code
_entity_poly.pdbx_strand_id
1 'polypeptide(L)'
;CQDVKDAVRIHVLPVDDTVQGITGNLFDVYLKPYFFDNPFRPVHKGDVFIVRAAMHAVEFKVIESEPSPYCIVTPDTDIHCGDNPIKREEEEISLNKIGYDDIGGVRKQMA
;
A
#
# COMPACT_ATOMS: atom_id res chain seq x y z
N CYS A 1 3.68 -21.21 13.65
CA CYS A 1 3.61 -19.75 13.68
C CYS A 1 4.82 -19.22 12.95
N GLN A 2 4.68 -18.64 11.76
CA GLN A 2 5.78 -17.89 11.16
C GLN A 2 5.75 -16.51 11.80
N ASP A 3 6.74 -16.20 12.63
CA ASP A 3 6.98 -14.86 13.15
C ASP A 3 7.09 -13.88 11.98
N VAL A 4 6.20 -12.89 11.95
CA VAL A 4 6.30 -11.79 10.99
C VAL A 4 7.50 -10.95 11.40
N LYS A 5 8.45 -10.78 10.48
CA LYS A 5 9.69 -10.05 10.74
C LYS A 5 9.48 -8.55 10.68
N ASP A 6 10.30 -7.83 11.42
CA ASP A 6 10.38 -6.38 11.35
C ASP A 6 10.89 -5.95 9.97
N ALA A 7 10.29 -4.88 9.46
CA ALA A 7 10.64 -4.32 8.17
C ALA A 7 11.98 -3.56 8.27
N VAL A 8 12.92 -3.91 7.41
CA VAL A 8 14.15 -3.14 7.20
C VAL A 8 13.81 -1.90 6.37
N ARG A 9 13.08 -2.11 5.29
CA ARG A 9 12.73 -1.05 4.33
C ARG A 9 11.39 -1.33 3.68
N ILE A 10 10.61 -0.29 3.44
CA ILE A 10 9.40 -0.36 2.60
C ILE A 10 9.45 0.71 1.52
N HIS A 11 8.95 0.37 0.33
CA HIS A 11 8.81 1.30 -0.77
C HIS A 11 7.33 1.46 -1.09
N VAL A 12 6.85 2.70 -0.93
CA VAL A 12 5.47 3.07 -1.19
C VAL A 12 5.43 4.15 -2.27
N LEU A 13 4.39 4.10 -3.10
CA LEU A 13 4.12 5.15 -4.09
C LEU A 13 2.69 5.64 -3.93
N PRO A 14 2.46 6.96 -4.04
CA PRO A 14 1.12 7.51 -4.01
C PRO A 14 0.36 7.24 -5.32
N VAL A 15 -0.97 7.27 -5.26
CA VAL A 15 -1.83 7.27 -6.46
C VAL A 15 -1.94 8.69 -7.01
N ASP A 16 -1.77 8.83 -8.33
CA ASP A 16 -1.59 10.09 -9.05
C ASP A 16 -2.72 11.10 -8.87
N ASP A 17 -3.97 10.66 -8.88
CA ASP A 17 -5.13 11.52 -8.71
C ASP A 17 -5.31 12.02 -7.27
N THR A 18 -4.81 11.28 -6.27
CA THR A 18 -4.94 11.64 -4.85
C THR A 18 -3.88 12.64 -4.37
N VAL A 19 -2.80 12.82 -5.13
CA VAL A 19 -1.72 13.77 -4.80
C VAL A 19 -1.78 15.08 -5.58
N GLN A 20 -2.78 15.26 -6.44
CA GLN A 20 -2.94 16.49 -7.21
C GLN A 20 -3.19 17.68 -6.30
N GLY A 21 -2.35 18.71 -6.40
CA GLY A 21 -2.47 19.95 -5.61
C GLY A 21 -1.92 19.87 -4.19
N ILE A 22 -1.35 18.73 -3.78
CA ILE A 22 -0.63 18.62 -2.51
C ILE A 22 0.76 19.22 -2.67
N THR A 23 1.13 20.11 -1.75
CA THR A 23 2.46 20.72 -1.70
C THR A 23 3.16 20.29 -0.42
N GLY A 24 4.44 19.95 -0.52
CA GLY A 24 5.27 19.50 0.62
C GLY A 24 5.64 18.01 0.57
N ASN A 25 6.30 17.54 1.62
CA ASN A 25 6.80 16.18 1.73
C ASN A 25 5.69 15.22 2.17
N LEU A 26 5.29 14.29 1.30
CA LEU A 26 4.29 13.26 1.61
C LEU A 26 4.71 12.37 2.78
N PHE A 27 6.02 12.15 2.97
CA PHE A 27 6.52 11.35 4.06
C PHE A 27 6.21 11.98 5.42
N ASP A 28 6.59 13.24 5.63
CA ASP A 28 6.42 13.91 6.93
C ASP A 28 4.96 14.15 7.29
N VAL A 29 4.11 14.43 6.29
CA VAL A 29 2.71 14.80 6.50
C VAL A 29 1.79 13.59 6.62
N TYR A 30 2.04 12.53 5.84
CA TYR A 30 1.16 11.36 5.77
C TYR A 30 1.79 10.10 6.37
N LEU A 31 2.93 9.66 5.83
CA LEU A 31 3.49 8.35 6.17
C LEU A 31 4.02 8.29 7.60
N LYS A 32 4.71 9.34 8.04
CA LYS A 32 5.27 9.45 9.38
C LYS A 32 4.19 9.32 10.46
N PRO A 33 3.13 10.15 10.53
CA PRO A 33 2.08 9.95 11.53
C PRO A 33 1.34 8.61 11.35
N TYR A 34 1.18 8.11 10.11
CA TYR A 34 0.47 6.85 9.87
C TYR A 34 1.18 5.63 10.48
N PHE A 35 2.51 5.56 10.38
CA PHE A 35 3.33 4.45 10.86
C PHE A 35 3.98 4.70 12.24
N PHE A 36 4.27 5.94 12.62
CA PHE A 36 4.94 6.26 13.88
C PHE A 36 3.96 6.49 15.04
N ASP A 37 2.77 7.08 14.81
CA ASP A 37 1.81 7.30 15.90
C ASP A 37 1.11 5.99 16.31
N ASN A 38 1.04 5.03 15.39
CA ASN A 38 0.58 3.66 15.63
C ASN A 38 1.61 2.69 15.03
N PRO A 39 2.71 2.43 15.74
CA PRO A 39 3.74 1.51 15.27
C PRO A 39 3.23 0.07 15.24
N PHE A 40 4.03 -0.80 14.61
CA PHE A 40 3.76 -2.24 14.47
C PHE A 40 2.61 -2.59 13.52
N ARG A 41 2.35 -1.75 12.51
CA ARG A 41 1.39 -2.09 11.45
C ARG A 41 2.00 -3.15 10.52
N PRO A 42 1.33 -4.31 10.33
CA PRO A 42 1.73 -5.25 9.30
C PRO A 42 1.38 -4.68 7.92
N VAL A 43 2.30 -4.84 6.97
CA VAL A 43 2.11 -4.45 5.57
C VAL A 43 2.48 -5.61 4.65
N HIS A 44 1.78 -5.75 3.54
CA HIS A 44 2.08 -6.70 2.49
C HIS A 44 2.39 -5.99 1.18
N LYS A 45 3.29 -6.58 0.37
CA LYS A 45 3.58 -6.12 -0.99
C LYS A 45 2.30 -6.15 -1.83
N GLY A 46 1.95 -5.01 -2.41
CA GLY A 46 0.72 -4.82 -3.18
C GLY A 46 -0.46 -4.26 -2.39
N ASP A 47 -0.33 -4.07 -1.07
CA ASP A 47 -1.38 -3.43 -0.28
C ASP A 47 -1.59 -1.99 -0.72
N VAL A 48 -2.86 -1.59 -0.78
CA VAL A 48 -3.30 -0.21 -0.99
C VAL A 48 -3.96 0.28 0.28
N PHE A 49 -3.53 1.43 0.80
CA PHE A 49 -4.05 2.02 2.02
C PHE A 49 -4.23 3.53 1.89
N ILE A 50 -5.18 4.06 2.66
CA ILE A 50 -5.55 5.49 2.62
C ILE A 50 -5.04 6.15 3.89
N VAL A 51 -4.31 7.26 3.75
CA VAL A 51 -3.87 8.09 4.86
C VAL A 51 -4.58 9.45 4.78
N ARG A 52 -5.18 9.85 5.90
CA ARG A 52 -5.90 11.13 6.01
C ARG A 52 -5.09 12.10 6.86
N ALA A 53 -4.65 13.19 6.28
CA ALA A 53 -3.92 14.26 6.96
C ALA A 53 -4.24 15.61 6.31
N ALA A 54 -4.11 16.70 7.07
CA ALA A 54 -4.29 18.07 6.57
C ALA A 54 -5.58 18.30 5.73
N MET A 55 -6.69 17.63 6.11
CA MET A 55 -7.99 17.65 5.41
C MET A 55 -8.02 16.97 4.02
N HIS A 56 -6.95 16.31 3.61
CA HIS A 56 -6.87 15.53 2.38
C HIS A 56 -6.69 14.03 2.68
N ALA A 57 -7.09 13.19 1.71
CA ALA A 57 -6.88 11.74 1.76
C ALA A 57 -5.98 11.35 0.59
N VAL A 58 -4.86 10.69 0.91
CA VAL A 58 -3.90 10.19 -0.09
C VAL A 58 -3.89 8.68 -0.04
N GLU A 59 -3.98 8.06 -1.21
CA GLU A 59 -3.86 6.62 -1.36
C GLU A 59 -2.41 6.25 -1.67
N PHE A 60 -1.89 5.26 -0.97
CA PHE A 60 -0.54 4.73 -1.16
C PHE A 60 -0.61 3.24 -1.44
N LYS A 61 0.23 2.79 -2.37
CA LYS A 61 0.47 1.37 -2.62
C LYS A 61 1.84 0.98 -2.13
N VAL A 62 1.92 -0.16 -1.44
CA VAL A 62 3.20 -0.82 -1.11
C VAL A 62 3.72 -1.51 -2.37
N ILE A 63 4.75 -0.93 -2.99
CA ILE A 63 5.39 -1.52 -4.16
C ILE A 63 6.28 -2.67 -3.74
N GLU A 64 7.10 -2.44 -2.71
CA GLU A 64 8.05 -3.43 -2.19
C GLU A 64 8.14 -3.36 -0.67
N SER A 65 8.39 -4.52 -0.07
CA SER A 65 8.65 -4.69 1.35
C SER A 65 9.89 -5.55 1.55
N GLU A 66 10.72 -5.19 2.52
CA GLU A 66 11.88 -5.97 2.92
C GLU A 66 11.79 -6.25 4.43
N PRO A 67 11.58 -7.51 4.86
CA PRO A 67 11.43 -8.72 4.05
C PRO A 67 10.09 -8.83 3.29
N SER A 68 10.13 -9.50 2.13
CA SER A 68 8.98 -9.76 1.27
C SER A 68 8.35 -11.13 1.57
N PRO A 69 7.03 -11.32 1.41
CA PRO A 69 6.06 -10.33 0.91
C PRO A 69 5.36 -9.53 2.01
N TYR A 70 5.54 -9.87 3.29
CA TYR A 70 4.94 -9.15 4.41
C TYR A 70 5.95 -8.89 5.53
N CYS A 71 5.79 -7.76 6.20
CA CYS A 71 6.63 -7.33 7.32
C CYS A 71 5.86 -6.41 8.27
N ILE A 72 6.38 -6.21 9.47
CA ILE A 72 5.84 -5.24 10.44
C ILE A 72 6.65 -3.95 10.36
N VAL A 73 5.97 -2.83 10.13
CA VAL A 73 6.62 -1.51 10.14
C VAL A 73 6.89 -1.09 11.58
N THR A 74 8.16 -0.84 11.87
CA THR A 74 8.65 -0.39 13.17
C THR A 74 9.16 1.05 13.06
N PRO A 75 9.38 1.77 14.18
CA PRO A 75 9.95 3.12 14.14
C PRO A 75 11.33 3.21 13.48
N ASP A 76 12.07 2.10 13.44
CA ASP A 76 13.41 1.99 12.82
C ASP A 76 13.35 1.60 11.33
N THR A 77 12.16 1.38 10.76
CA THR A 77 12.00 0.97 9.36
C THR A 77 12.24 2.15 8.40
N ASP A 78 13.08 1.95 7.39
CA ASP A 78 13.30 2.94 6.32
C ASP A 78 12.11 2.96 5.34
N ILE A 79 11.33 4.05 5.36
CA ILE A 79 10.17 4.22 4.48
C ILE A 79 10.57 5.13 3.31
N HIS A 80 10.53 4.60 2.09
CA HIS A 80 10.77 5.35 0.88
C HIS A 80 9.46 5.68 0.16
N CYS A 81 9.25 6.96 -0.11
CA CYS A 81 8.21 7.45 -1.01
C CYS A 81 8.88 7.97 -2.27
N GLY A 82 8.67 7.28 -3.40
CA GLY A 82 9.20 7.73 -4.69
C GLY A 82 8.38 8.86 -5.33
N ASP A 83 9.01 9.59 -6.26
CA ASP A 83 8.39 10.73 -6.98
C ASP A 83 7.47 10.32 -8.14
N ASN A 84 7.45 9.05 -8.52
CA ASN A 84 6.65 8.56 -9.63
C ASN A 84 5.33 7.99 -9.09
N PRO A 85 4.23 8.76 -9.08
CA PRO A 85 2.94 8.25 -8.65
C PRO A 85 2.43 7.15 -9.58
N ILE A 86 1.63 6.26 -9.03
CA ILE A 86 0.96 5.18 -9.76
C ILE A 86 -0.30 5.73 -10.38
N LYS A 87 -0.58 5.37 -11.65
CA LYS A 87 -1.83 5.70 -12.30
C LYS A 87 -2.98 4.91 -11.67
N ARG A 88 -4.09 5.57 -11.35
CA ARG A 88 -5.30 4.89 -10.85
C ARG A 88 -5.75 3.73 -11.76
N GLU A 89 -5.66 3.89 -13.08
CA GLU A 89 -6.03 2.86 -14.06
C GLU A 89 -5.26 1.54 -13.86
N GLU A 90 -3.96 1.60 -13.54
CA GLU A 90 -3.15 0.39 -13.33
C GLU A 90 -3.56 -0.36 -12.06
N GLU A 91 -4.00 0.36 -11.03
CA GLU A 91 -4.51 -0.27 -9.81
C GLU A 91 -5.90 -0.86 -10.03
N GLU A 92 -6.79 -0.14 -10.71
CA GLU A 92 -8.12 -0.65 -11.05
C GLU A 92 -8.04 -1.91 -11.92
N ILE A 93 -7.09 -2.00 -12.86
CA ILE A 93 -6.85 -3.22 -13.64
C ILE A 93 -6.41 -4.38 -12.73
N SER A 94 -5.57 -4.11 -11.74
CA SER A 94 -5.10 -5.15 -10.80
C SER A 94 -6.23 -5.63 -9.89
N LEU A 95 -7.09 -4.71 -9.41
CA LEU A 95 -8.28 -5.01 -8.62
C LEU A 95 -9.33 -5.80 -9.42
N ASN A 96 -9.52 -5.47 -10.70
CA ASN A 96 -10.49 -6.10 -11.59
C ASN A 96 -9.95 -7.36 -12.30
N LYS A 97 -8.87 -7.97 -11.78
CA LYS A 97 -8.40 -9.26 -12.31
C LYS A 97 -9.48 -10.32 -12.09
N ILE A 98 -9.84 -10.98 -13.20
CA ILE A 98 -10.87 -12.01 -13.26
C ILE A 98 -10.60 -13.10 -12.20
N GLY A 99 -11.50 -13.21 -11.25
CA GLY A 99 -11.53 -14.26 -10.24
C GLY A 99 -12.50 -15.39 -10.58
N TYR A 100 -12.55 -16.41 -9.73
CA TYR A 100 -13.52 -17.48 -9.86
C TYR A 100 -14.98 -17.00 -9.74
N ASP A 101 -15.21 -15.90 -9.01
CA ASP A 101 -16.52 -15.25 -8.89
C ASP A 101 -17.02 -14.62 -10.20
N ASP A 102 -16.10 -14.24 -11.11
CA ASP A 102 -16.46 -13.66 -12.41
C ASP A 102 -16.86 -14.73 -13.44
N ILE A 103 -16.67 -16.02 -13.11
CA ILE A 103 -17.02 -17.15 -13.99
C ILE A 103 -18.40 -17.71 -13.59
N GLY A 104 -19.46 -17.07 -14.08
CA GLY A 104 -20.84 -17.51 -13.88
C GLY A 104 -21.21 -18.79 -14.65
N GLY A 105 -21.90 -19.74 -14.00
CA GLY A 105 -22.53 -20.90 -14.66
C GLY A 105 -21.71 -22.19 -14.74
N VAL A 106 -20.49 -22.23 -14.20
CA VAL A 106 -19.55 -23.37 -14.32
C VAL A 106 -19.43 -24.18 -13.02
N ARG A 107 -20.39 -24.04 -12.09
CA ARG A 107 -20.36 -24.67 -10.75
C ARG A 107 -20.22 -26.21 -10.75
N LYS A 108 -20.60 -26.90 -11.83
CA LYS A 108 -20.50 -28.37 -11.95
C LYS A 108 -19.14 -28.88 -12.47
N GLN A 109 -18.26 -28.00 -12.97
CA GLN A 109 -16.96 -28.37 -13.56
C GLN A 109 -15.76 -27.83 -12.76
N MET A 110 -16.03 -27.08 -11.68
CA MET A 110 -15.01 -26.54 -10.76
C MET A 110 -14.91 -27.33 -9.43
N ALA A 111 -15.49 -28.53 -9.37
CA ALA A 111 -15.38 -29.45 -8.24
C ALA A 111 -14.24 -30.46 -8.46
#